data_AF-A0A7C5TB62-F1
#
_entry.id   AF-A0A7C5TB62-F1
#
_cell.length_a   1.000
_cell.length_b   1.000
_cell.length_c   1.000
_cell.angle_alpha   90.00
_cell.angle_beta   90.00
_cell.angle_gamma   90.00
#
_symmetry.space_group_name_H-M   'P 1'
#
loop_
_entity.id
_entity.type
_entity.pdbx_description
1 polymer ?
#
loop_
_entity_poly.entity_id
_entity_poly.type
_entity_poly.pdbx_seq_one_letter_code
_entity_poly.pdbx_strand_id
1 'polypeptide(L)'
;MFNLRKLKNWLKKIVLLTYKIVNSIESKRNIFDLSWYFRDLFVFSKLSRKNKNLIFNLIDIYPCLNDKTKHTPVEPIYFYQDAWAARKIFELKPKFLVDIASSIKTISIISQFIPVFFVDIRLPENVKLKNFTFVSASATDLPFKNNSVECISSLCVLEHIGLGRYGDKLDPFGTEKAIEEIKRIVKKGGFVIISVHVHNDNFVFFNAHRTFTRDYIIEMFS
;
A
#
# COMPACT_ATOMS: atom_id res chain seq x y z
N MET A 1 33.69 -22.13 38.42
CA MET A 1 33.99 -21.86 37.00
C MET A 1 32.94 -20.91 36.42
N PHE A 2 33.32 -19.65 36.15
CA PHE A 2 32.43 -18.66 35.55
C PHE A 2 32.03 -19.12 34.13
N ASN A 3 30.74 -19.31 33.87
CA ASN A 3 30.26 -19.81 32.59
C ASN A 3 30.23 -18.67 31.55
N LEU A 4 31.36 -18.48 30.88
CA LEU A 4 31.59 -17.49 29.82
C LEU A 4 30.52 -17.51 28.72
N ARG A 5 29.89 -18.68 28.46
CA ARG A 5 28.81 -18.82 27.48
C ARG A 5 27.50 -18.18 27.95
N LYS A 6 27.17 -18.29 29.24
CA LYS A 6 26.02 -17.58 29.84
C LYS A 6 26.23 -16.07 29.85
N LEU A 7 27.44 -15.60 30.16
CA LEU A 7 27.78 -14.18 30.16
C LEU A 7 27.71 -13.58 28.74
N LYS A 8 28.29 -14.25 27.73
CA LYS A 8 28.19 -13.82 26.33
C LYS A 8 26.74 -13.76 25.84
N ASN A 9 25.92 -14.74 26.19
CA ASN A 9 24.51 -14.73 25.81
C ASN A 9 23.76 -13.58 26.50
N TRP A 10 24.04 -13.31 27.78
CA TRP A 10 23.41 -12.21 28.51
C TRP A 10 23.81 -10.83 27.95
N LEU A 11 25.10 -10.62 27.63
CA LEU A 11 25.58 -9.39 26.98
C LEU A 11 24.94 -9.18 25.60
N LYS A 12 24.83 -10.23 24.78
CA LYS A 12 24.12 -10.17 23.48
C LYS A 12 22.66 -9.73 23.64
N LYS A 13 21.98 -10.19 24.70
CA LYS A 13 20.58 -9.80 25.00
C LYS A 13 20.46 -8.33 25.35
N ILE A 14 21.39 -7.81 26.15
CA ILE A 14 21.43 -6.39 26.53
C ILE A 14 21.65 -5.54 25.28
N VAL A 15 22.66 -5.87 24.47
CA VAL A 15 22.97 -5.13 23.23
C VAL A 15 21.77 -5.13 22.26
N LEU A 16 21.08 -6.26 22.12
CA LEU A 16 19.89 -6.36 21.26
C LEU A 16 18.73 -5.50 21.79
N LEU A 17 18.52 -5.48 23.10
CA LEU A 17 17.48 -4.67 23.73
C LEU A 17 17.78 -3.17 23.61
N THR A 18 19.02 -2.76 23.89
CA THR A 18 19.45 -1.37 23.72
C THR A 18 19.35 -0.93 22.26
N TYR A 19 19.75 -1.78 21.32
CA TYR A 19 19.63 -1.51 19.89
C TYR A 19 18.17 -1.32 19.45
N LYS A 20 17.25 -2.20 19.89
CA LYS A 20 15.81 -2.07 19.60
C LYS A 20 15.22 -0.77 20.16
N ILE A 21 15.63 -0.36 21.37
CA ILE A 21 15.20 0.89 22.00
C ILE A 21 15.73 2.09 21.21
N VAL A 22 17.03 2.11 20.89
CA VAL A 22 17.67 3.21 20.15
C VAL A 22 17.09 3.35 18.73
N ASN A 23 16.90 2.24 18.00
CA ASN A 23 16.27 2.28 16.68
C ASN A 23 14.81 2.75 16.71
N SER A 24 14.07 2.48 17.80
CA SER A 24 12.70 2.98 17.99
C SER A 24 12.68 4.52 18.16
N ILE A 25 13.78 5.10 18.68
CA ILE A 25 13.92 6.54 18.95
C ILE A 25 14.32 7.35 17.69
N GLU A 26 14.99 6.76 16.70
CA GLU A 26 15.46 7.51 15.51
C GLU A 26 14.35 7.96 14.54
N SER A 27 13.10 7.49 14.70
CA SER A 27 11.98 8.00 13.90
C SER A 27 11.42 9.31 14.48
N LYS A 28 11.98 10.43 13.98
CA LYS A 28 11.54 11.83 14.06
C LYS A 28 10.32 12.15 14.98
N ARG A 29 10.66 12.88 16.05
CA ARG A 29 9.85 13.76 16.95
C ARG A 29 9.56 13.21 18.35
N ASN A 30 10.02 13.98 19.33
CA ASN A 30 9.86 13.89 20.78
C ASN A 30 10.59 12.74 21.49
N ILE A 31 11.82 13.05 21.91
CA ILE A 31 12.38 12.43 23.11
C ILE A 31 11.68 13.08 24.33
N PHE A 32 11.40 12.23 25.33
CA PHE A 32 11.03 12.56 26.73
C PHE A 32 9.54 12.50 27.12
N ASP A 33 8.99 11.29 27.17
CA ASP A 33 8.62 10.65 28.45
C ASP A 33 8.44 9.14 28.22
N LEU A 34 9.42 8.33 28.63
CA LEU A 34 9.31 6.86 28.60
C LEU A 34 8.77 6.29 29.93
N SER A 35 8.43 7.16 30.90
CA SER A 35 7.95 6.71 32.21
C SER A 35 6.68 5.88 32.07
N TRP A 36 5.77 6.25 31.16
CA TRP A 36 4.59 5.46 30.87
C TRP A 36 4.95 4.06 30.38
N TYR A 37 5.96 3.94 29.51
CA TYR A 37 6.35 2.67 28.92
C TYR A 37 6.92 1.74 29.99
N PHE A 38 7.87 2.23 30.79
CA PHE A 38 8.47 1.44 31.86
C PHE A 38 7.47 1.10 32.98
N ARG A 39 6.56 2.02 33.31
CA ARG A 39 5.46 1.75 34.24
C ARG A 39 4.55 0.64 33.70
N ASP A 40 4.10 0.76 32.46
CA ASP A 40 3.20 -0.20 31.82
C ASP A 40 3.91 -1.57 31.69
N LEU A 41 5.21 -1.60 31.37
CA LEU A 41 6.04 -2.81 31.34
C LEU A 41 6.14 -3.50 32.71
N PHE A 42 6.40 -2.72 33.77
CA PHE A 42 6.47 -3.26 35.13
C PHE A 42 5.13 -3.85 35.56
N VAL A 43 4.03 -3.12 35.33
CA VAL A 43 2.67 -3.57 35.64
C VAL A 43 2.35 -4.85 34.85
N PHE A 44 2.61 -4.87 33.55
CA PHE A 44 2.36 -6.04 32.70
C PHE A 44 3.20 -7.25 33.13
N SER A 45 4.47 -7.07 33.51
CA SER A 45 5.34 -8.17 33.98
C SER A 45 4.81 -8.91 35.21
N LYS A 46 4.05 -8.21 36.08
CA LYS A 46 3.40 -8.81 37.24
C LYS A 46 2.12 -9.53 36.83
N LEU A 47 1.31 -8.91 35.98
CA LEU A 47 0.03 -9.44 35.52
C LEU A 47 0.19 -10.67 34.62
N SER A 48 1.22 -10.70 33.78
CA SER A 48 1.47 -11.77 32.82
C SER A 48 1.62 -13.14 33.49
N ARG A 49 2.11 -13.19 34.74
CA ARG A 49 2.22 -14.43 35.55
C ARG A 49 0.89 -15.15 35.76
N LYS A 50 -0.24 -14.45 35.65
CA LYS A 50 -1.59 -15.05 35.77
C LYS A 50 -2.02 -15.79 34.51
N ASN A 51 -1.50 -15.41 33.34
CA ASN A 51 -1.85 -16.03 32.07
C ASN A 51 -0.85 -17.14 31.72
N LYS A 52 -1.21 -18.39 32.00
CA LYS A 52 -0.35 -19.57 31.74
C LYS A 52 -0.24 -19.93 30.25
N ASN A 53 -1.07 -19.35 29.39
CA ASN A 53 -1.10 -19.64 27.96
C ASN A 53 -0.13 -18.76 27.15
N LEU A 54 0.43 -17.70 27.76
CA LEU A 54 1.35 -16.77 27.11
C LEU A 54 2.69 -16.72 27.85
N ILE A 55 3.78 -16.72 27.10
CA ILE A 55 5.13 -16.60 27.65
C ILE A 55 5.57 -15.15 27.54
N PHE A 56 5.93 -14.54 28.68
CA PHE A 56 6.51 -13.21 28.72
C PHE A 56 7.99 -13.29 29.09
N ASN A 57 8.86 -12.91 28.16
CA ASN A 57 10.29 -12.79 28.41
C ASN A 57 10.77 -11.36 28.14
N LEU A 58 11.64 -10.84 29.02
CA LEU A 58 12.23 -9.51 28.85
C LEU A 58 13.08 -9.36 27.58
N ILE A 59 13.62 -10.45 27.04
CA ILE A 59 14.40 -10.45 25.79
C ILE A 59 13.51 -10.22 24.55
N ASP A 60 12.24 -10.64 24.63
CA ASP A 60 11.30 -10.58 23.50
C ASP A 60 10.56 -9.23 23.45
N ILE A 61 10.91 -8.29 24.34
CA ILE A 61 10.33 -6.94 24.35
C ILE A 61 10.60 -6.23 23.02
N TYR A 62 9.56 -5.58 22.51
CA TYR A 62 9.56 -4.75 21.29
C TYR A 62 8.82 -3.43 21.57
N PRO A 63 9.55 -2.31 21.82
CA PRO A 63 8.93 -1.02 22.17
C PRO A 63 8.29 -0.32 20.95
N CYS A 64 6.95 -0.23 20.95
CA CYS A 64 6.18 0.59 20.00
C CYS A 64 5.86 1.95 20.63
N LEU A 65 6.86 2.83 20.70
CA LEU A 65 6.78 4.06 21.51
C LEU A 65 5.87 5.15 20.90
N ASN A 66 5.67 5.09 19.58
CA ASN A 66 4.96 6.12 18.83
C ASN A 66 3.47 5.80 18.60
N ASP A 67 2.99 4.62 19.00
CA ASP A 67 1.63 4.17 18.70
C ASP A 67 0.59 4.70 19.71
N LYS A 68 1.02 5.03 20.93
CA LYS A 68 0.16 5.54 22.01
C LYS A 68 -0.19 7.02 21.78
N THR A 69 -0.93 7.28 20.72
CA THR A 69 -1.37 8.60 20.26
C THR A 69 -2.80 8.91 20.71
N LYS A 70 -3.19 10.19 20.73
CA LYS A 70 -4.58 10.60 21.03
C LYS A 70 -5.56 10.26 19.89
N HIS A 71 -5.06 10.21 18.66
CA HIS A 71 -5.85 9.97 17.46
C HIS A 71 -5.09 9.02 16.54
N THR A 72 -5.82 8.12 15.89
CA THR A 72 -5.25 7.23 14.87
C THR A 72 -4.81 8.06 13.66
N PRO A 73 -3.54 7.97 13.22
CA PRO A 73 -3.10 8.65 12.01
C PRO A 73 -3.76 8.02 10.78
N VAL A 74 -4.26 8.88 9.88
CA VAL A 74 -4.88 8.47 8.61
C VAL A 74 -4.21 9.28 7.51
N GLU A 75 -3.72 8.60 6.46
CA GLU A 75 -3.33 9.26 5.22
C GLU A 75 -4.62 9.54 4.43
N PRO A 76 -5.02 10.81 4.27
CA PRO A 76 -6.36 11.15 3.80
C PRO A 76 -6.59 10.80 2.33
N ILE A 77 -5.58 10.90 1.46
CA ILE A 77 -5.75 10.73 0.01
C ILE A 77 -6.20 9.31 -0.30
N TYR A 78 -5.40 8.31 0.10
CA TYR A 78 -5.72 6.90 -0.10
C TYR A 78 -6.95 6.48 0.72
N PHE A 79 -7.13 7.04 1.93
CA PHE A 79 -8.29 6.70 2.75
C PHE A 79 -9.62 7.03 2.05
N TYR A 80 -9.77 8.25 1.55
CA TYR A 80 -11.00 8.66 0.88
C TYR A 80 -11.13 8.07 -0.52
N GLN A 81 -10.02 8.00 -1.28
CA GLN A 81 -9.99 7.41 -2.61
C GLN A 81 -10.43 5.95 -2.59
N ASP A 82 -9.81 5.13 -1.72
CA ASP A 82 -10.02 3.70 -1.71
C ASP A 82 -11.46 3.37 -1.27
N ALA A 83 -11.98 4.10 -0.28
CA ALA A 83 -13.37 3.99 0.14
C ALA A 83 -14.36 4.39 -0.96
N TRP A 84 -14.08 5.49 -1.67
CA TRP A 84 -14.92 5.95 -2.78
C TRP A 84 -14.93 4.96 -3.95
N ALA A 85 -13.75 4.47 -4.36
CA ALA A 85 -13.61 3.53 -5.46
C ALA A 85 -14.29 2.19 -5.15
N ALA A 86 -14.07 1.65 -3.94
CA ALA A 86 -14.74 0.43 -3.49
C ALA A 86 -16.27 0.57 -3.54
N ARG A 87 -16.82 1.68 -3.02
CA ARG A 87 -18.26 1.97 -3.11
C ARG A 87 -18.74 1.96 -4.57
N LYS A 88 -18.02 2.64 -5.47
CA LYS A 88 -18.41 2.71 -6.89
C LYS A 88 -18.39 1.35 -7.55
N ILE A 89 -17.34 0.56 -7.33
CA ILE A 89 -17.22 -0.80 -7.86
C ILE A 89 -18.41 -1.67 -7.41
N PHE A 90 -18.79 -1.61 -6.13
CA PHE A 90 -19.90 -2.41 -5.61
C PHE A 90 -21.30 -1.90 -6.02
N GLU A 91 -21.46 -0.61 -6.25
CA GLU A 91 -22.69 -0.04 -6.86
C GLU A 91 -22.87 -0.56 -8.30
N LEU A 92 -21.78 -0.63 -9.06
CA LEU A 92 -21.78 -1.06 -10.47
C LEU A 92 -21.99 -2.57 -10.65
N LYS A 93 -21.66 -3.39 -9.65
CA LYS A 93 -21.79 -4.86 -9.65
C LYS A 93 -21.24 -5.53 -10.93
N PRO A 94 -19.98 -5.25 -11.32
CA PRO A 94 -19.42 -5.85 -12.52
C PRO A 94 -19.20 -7.36 -12.34
N LYS A 95 -19.16 -8.12 -13.43
CA LYS A 95 -18.86 -9.56 -13.37
C LYS A 95 -17.43 -9.83 -12.90
N PHE A 96 -16.51 -8.95 -13.25
CA PHE A 96 -15.13 -8.91 -12.80
C PHE A 96 -14.58 -7.49 -12.94
N LEU A 97 -13.51 -7.21 -12.22
CA LEU A 97 -12.74 -5.96 -12.32
C LEU A 97 -11.38 -6.25 -12.96
N VAL A 98 -10.93 -5.37 -13.85
CA VAL A 98 -9.52 -5.27 -14.21
C VAL A 98 -8.95 -4.07 -13.48
N ASP A 99 -8.07 -4.30 -12.52
CA ASP A 99 -7.37 -3.23 -11.82
C ASP A 99 -5.96 -3.07 -12.38
N ILE A 100 -5.57 -1.84 -12.70
CA ILE A 100 -4.26 -1.50 -13.23
C ILE A 100 -3.45 -0.84 -12.11
N ALA A 101 -2.65 -1.67 -11.44
CA ALA A 101 -1.58 -1.35 -10.49
C ALA A 101 -1.96 -0.47 -9.29
N SER A 102 -3.25 -0.46 -8.90
CA SER A 102 -3.66 0.25 -7.68
C SER A 102 -3.04 -0.39 -6.44
N SER A 103 -3.30 0.18 -5.25
CA SER A 103 -2.89 -0.42 -3.97
C SER A 103 -3.30 -1.90 -3.87
N ILE A 104 -2.31 -2.79 -3.93
CA ILE A 104 -2.54 -4.25 -3.85
C ILE A 104 -3.35 -4.63 -2.61
N LYS A 105 -3.15 -3.93 -1.49
CA LYS A 105 -3.89 -4.16 -0.25
C LYS A 105 -5.38 -3.88 -0.46
N THR A 106 -5.71 -2.73 -1.03
CA THR A 106 -7.09 -2.30 -1.27
C THR A 106 -7.79 -3.24 -2.24
N ILE A 107 -7.12 -3.56 -3.36
CA ILE A 107 -7.69 -4.44 -4.37
C ILE A 107 -7.80 -5.89 -3.86
N SER A 108 -6.89 -6.34 -3.00
CA SER A 108 -7.00 -7.67 -2.36
C SER A 108 -8.25 -7.79 -1.46
N ILE A 109 -8.69 -6.70 -0.85
CA ILE A 109 -9.92 -6.66 -0.06
C ILE A 109 -11.14 -6.67 -0.98
N ILE A 110 -11.13 -5.84 -2.03
CA ILE A 110 -12.21 -5.79 -3.04
C ILE A 110 -12.40 -7.15 -3.71
N SER A 111 -11.30 -7.86 -4.01
CA SER A 111 -11.35 -9.16 -4.67
C SER A 111 -12.06 -10.24 -3.85
N GLN A 112 -12.23 -10.06 -2.55
CA GLN A 112 -12.99 -11.02 -1.74
C GLN A 112 -14.48 -11.03 -2.07
N PHE A 113 -14.98 -10.02 -2.79
CA PHE A 113 -16.38 -9.89 -3.16
C PHE A 113 -16.63 -9.97 -4.67
N ILE A 114 -15.63 -9.68 -5.50
CA ILE A 114 -15.72 -9.78 -6.96
C ILE A 114 -14.43 -10.37 -7.55
N PRO A 115 -14.47 -11.14 -8.66
CA PRO A 115 -13.25 -11.53 -9.36
C PRO A 115 -12.46 -10.33 -9.84
N VAL A 116 -11.15 -10.32 -9.62
CA VAL A 116 -10.25 -9.24 -10.04
C VAL A 116 -9.05 -9.80 -10.81
N PHE A 117 -8.77 -9.19 -11.95
CA PHE A 117 -7.48 -9.29 -12.64
C PHE A 117 -6.64 -8.07 -12.25
N PHE A 118 -5.58 -8.28 -11.49
CA PHE A 118 -4.65 -7.25 -11.04
C PHE A 118 -3.46 -7.19 -11.98
N VAL A 119 -3.36 -6.10 -12.73
CA VAL A 119 -2.32 -5.86 -13.71
C VAL A 119 -1.23 -5.00 -13.09
N ASP A 120 0.01 -5.50 -13.01
CA ASP A 120 1.18 -4.72 -12.59
C ASP A 120 2.43 -5.33 -13.24
N ILE A 121 3.45 -4.51 -13.49
CA ILE A 121 4.77 -4.99 -13.93
C ILE A 121 5.59 -5.62 -12.78
N ARG A 122 5.16 -5.40 -11.53
CA ARG A 122 5.78 -5.90 -10.29
C ARG A 122 4.83 -6.84 -9.55
N LEU A 123 4.76 -8.08 -9.99
CA LEU A 123 3.91 -9.06 -9.28
C LEU A 123 4.52 -9.46 -7.92
N PRO A 124 3.70 -9.63 -6.88
CA PRO A 124 4.18 -10.13 -5.60
C PRO A 124 4.59 -11.60 -5.71
N GLU A 125 5.67 -11.96 -5.04
CA GLU A 125 6.08 -13.36 -4.94
C GLU A 125 5.22 -14.11 -3.91
N ASN A 126 4.83 -15.34 -4.24
CA ASN A 126 4.21 -16.30 -3.32
C ASN A 126 2.87 -15.87 -2.68
N VAL A 127 2.13 -14.95 -3.31
CA VAL A 127 0.78 -14.58 -2.87
C VAL A 127 -0.29 -15.34 -3.66
N LYS A 128 -1.19 -16.03 -2.96
CA LYS A 128 -2.38 -16.65 -3.54
C LYS A 128 -3.60 -16.22 -2.76
N LEU A 129 -4.60 -15.69 -3.45
CA LEU A 129 -5.84 -15.23 -2.85
C LEU A 129 -7.02 -15.57 -3.77
N LYS A 130 -8.12 -16.03 -3.19
CA LYS A 130 -9.32 -16.36 -3.96
C LYS A 130 -9.80 -15.11 -4.71
N ASN A 131 -10.30 -15.31 -5.93
CA ASN A 131 -10.83 -14.26 -6.80
C ASN A 131 -9.80 -13.16 -7.17
N PHE A 132 -8.50 -13.39 -6.96
CA PHE A 132 -7.46 -12.40 -7.23
C PHE A 132 -6.39 -12.98 -8.14
N THR A 133 -6.46 -12.63 -9.42
CA THR A 133 -5.56 -13.13 -10.46
C THR A 133 -4.53 -12.07 -10.81
N PHE A 134 -3.25 -12.38 -10.63
CA PHE A 134 -2.14 -11.50 -11.01
C PHE A 134 -1.83 -11.63 -12.50
N VAL A 135 -1.67 -10.48 -13.18
CA VAL A 135 -1.37 -10.38 -14.61
C VAL A 135 -0.14 -9.47 -14.78
N SER A 136 0.97 -10.05 -15.27
CA SER A 136 2.18 -9.27 -15.53
C SER A 136 2.07 -8.56 -16.87
N ALA A 137 1.82 -7.26 -16.87
CA ALA A 137 1.79 -6.46 -18.09
C ALA A 137 2.02 -4.96 -17.81
N SER A 138 2.39 -4.23 -18.86
CA SER A 138 2.48 -2.76 -18.82
C SER A 138 1.09 -2.15 -18.93
N ALA A 139 0.85 -1.01 -18.25
CA ALA A 139 -0.35 -0.22 -18.46
C ALA A 139 -0.50 0.28 -19.91
N THR A 140 0.61 0.33 -20.66
CA THR A 140 0.67 0.74 -22.08
C THR A 140 0.62 -0.44 -23.06
N ASP A 141 0.41 -1.67 -22.58
CA ASP A 141 0.29 -2.88 -23.41
C ASP A 141 -0.52 -3.94 -22.65
N LEU A 142 -1.84 -3.74 -22.59
CA LEU A 142 -2.74 -4.53 -21.76
C LEU A 142 -3.15 -5.83 -22.48
N PRO A 143 -3.03 -7.01 -21.86
CA PRO A 143 -3.24 -8.32 -22.50
C PRO A 143 -4.73 -8.71 -22.59
N PHE A 144 -5.59 -7.75 -22.90
CA PHE A 144 -7.03 -7.93 -23.06
C PHE A 144 -7.46 -7.56 -24.48
N LYS A 145 -8.51 -8.24 -24.95
CA LYS A 145 -9.08 -7.97 -26.28
C LYS A 145 -9.75 -6.60 -26.30
N ASN A 146 -9.82 -6.00 -27.48
CA ASN A 146 -10.55 -4.76 -27.67
C ASN A 146 -12.01 -4.93 -27.25
N ASN A 147 -12.59 -3.92 -26.62
CA ASN A 147 -14.00 -3.89 -26.20
C ASN A 147 -14.46 -5.10 -25.36
N SER A 148 -13.58 -5.68 -24.54
CA SER A 148 -13.86 -6.93 -23.80
C SER A 148 -14.05 -6.75 -22.30
N VAL A 149 -13.62 -5.63 -21.72
CA VAL A 149 -13.61 -5.41 -20.28
C VAL A 149 -14.78 -4.53 -19.86
N GLU A 150 -15.53 -4.98 -18.85
CA GLU A 150 -16.71 -4.28 -18.36
C GLU A 150 -16.39 -3.15 -17.37
N CYS A 151 -15.45 -3.39 -16.47
CA CYS A 151 -15.09 -2.45 -15.42
C CYS A 151 -13.59 -2.44 -15.21
N ILE A 152 -13.01 -1.25 -15.24
CA ILE A 152 -11.57 -1.00 -15.07
C ILE A 152 -11.37 -0.05 -13.90
N SER A 153 -10.34 -0.29 -13.08
CA SER A 153 -9.84 0.69 -12.13
C SER A 153 -8.36 0.97 -12.30
N SER A 154 -7.93 2.20 -12.02
CA SER A 154 -6.51 2.58 -11.91
C SER A 154 -6.40 3.77 -10.97
N LEU A 155 -6.02 3.52 -9.72
CA LEU A 155 -6.14 4.47 -8.62
C LEU A 155 -4.76 4.99 -8.19
N CYS A 156 -4.47 6.26 -8.47
CA CYS A 156 -3.15 6.89 -8.27
C CYS A 156 -2.02 6.11 -8.95
N VAL A 157 -2.17 5.91 -10.25
CA VAL A 157 -1.26 5.11 -11.09
C VAL A 157 -0.92 5.81 -12.38
N LEU A 158 -1.94 6.31 -13.10
CA LEU A 158 -1.78 6.89 -14.44
C LEU A 158 -0.80 8.07 -14.46
N GLU A 159 -0.72 8.84 -13.37
CA GLU A 159 0.24 9.93 -13.18
C GLU A 159 1.71 9.48 -13.16
N HIS A 160 1.98 8.21 -12.91
CA HIS A 160 3.34 7.67 -12.76
C HIS A 160 3.89 7.02 -14.04
N ILE A 161 3.01 6.65 -14.98
CA ILE A 161 3.41 5.85 -16.15
C ILE A 161 4.40 6.61 -17.02
N GLY A 162 5.52 5.98 -17.37
CA GLY A 162 6.55 6.58 -18.20
C GLY A 162 7.59 7.40 -17.43
N LEU A 163 7.54 7.44 -16.10
CA LEU A 163 8.53 8.11 -15.26
C LEU A 163 9.65 7.17 -14.77
N GLY A 164 9.55 5.87 -15.08
CA GLY A 164 10.57 4.86 -14.74
C GLY A 164 10.68 4.53 -13.25
N ARG A 165 9.81 5.10 -12.41
CA ARG A 165 9.83 4.94 -10.95
C ARG A 165 9.72 3.47 -10.53
N TYR A 166 8.96 2.68 -11.28
CA TYR A 166 8.64 1.30 -10.94
C TYR A 166 9.34 0.27 -11.84
N GLY A 167 10.25 0.74 -12.72
CA GLY A 167 10.91 -0.09 -13.73
C GLY A 167 10.20 -0.10 -15.09
N ASP A 168 9.15 0.71 -15.25
CA ASP A 168 8.54 1.01 -16.54
C ASP A 168 9.50 1.76 -17.48
N LYS A 169 9.27 1.65 -18.80
CA LYS A 169 10.08 2.39 -19.79
C LYS A 169 9.82 3.89 -19.65
N LEU A 170 10.87 4.71 -19.75
CA LEU A 170 10.72 6.16 -19.79
C LEU A 170 9.94 6.57 -21.04
N ASP A 171 8.86 7.32 -20.84
CA ASP A 171 7.99 7.79 -21.90
C ASP A 171 7.24 9.06 -21.45
N PRO A 172 7.48 10.23 -22.06
CA PRO A 172 6.75 11.44 -21.71
C PRO A 172 5.25 11.28 -21.90
N PHE A 173 4.81 10.45 -22.86
CA PHE A 173 3.41 10.16 -23.18
C PHE A 173 2.86 8.90 -22.50
N GLY A 174 3.51 8.44 -21.42
CA GLY A 174 3.13 7.21 -20.74
C GLY A 174 1.69 7.21 -20.23
N THR A 175 1.22 8.33 -19.68
CA THR A 175 -0.17 8.49 -19.21
C THR A 175 -1.16 8.35 -20.36
N GLU A 176 -0.94 9.08 -21.44
CA GLU A 176 -1.77 9.13 -22.63
C GLU A 176 -1.88 7.73 -23.27
N LYS A 177 -0.74 7.05 -23.43
CA LYS A 177 -0.71 5.67 -23.96
C LYS A 177 -1.44 4.68 -23.08
N ALA A 178 -1.34 4.81 -21.75
CA ALA A 178 -2.08 3.95 -20.83
C ALA A 178 -3.59 4.20 -20.92
N ILE A 179 -4.01 5.46 -21.08
CA ILE A 179 -5.42 5.80 -21.28
C ILE A 179 -5.94 5.26 -22.61
N GLU A 180 -5.17 5.36 -23.69
CA GLU A 180 -5.54 4.77 -24.99
C GLU A 180 -5.69 3.23 -24.91
N GLU A 181 -4.83 2.55 -24.14
CA GLU A 181 -4.99 1.12 -23.88
C GLU A 181 -6.26 0.81 -23.06
N ILE A 182 -6.58 1.63 -22.05
CA ILE A 182 -7.83 1.51 -21.29
C ILE A 182 -9.03 1.68 -22.23
N LYS A 183 -9.03 2.71 -23.09
CA LYS A 183 -10.07 2.97 -24.09
C LYS A 183 -10.20 1.82 -25.08
N ARG A 184 -9.08 1.23 -25.50
CA ARG A 184 -9.06 0.08 -26.41
C ARG A 184 -9.78 -1.13 -25.81
N ILE A 185 -9.52 -1.46 -24.54
CA ILE A 185 -10.00 -2.71 -23.93
C ILE A 185 -11.39 -2.59 -23.29
N VAL A 186 -11.79 -1.39 -22.84
CA VAL A 186 -13.12 -1.19 -22.24
C VAL A 186 -14.21 -1.40 -23.28
N LYS A 187 -15.25 -2.17 -22.93
CA LYS A 187 -16.41 -2.35 -23.80
C LYS A 187 -17.23 -1.07 -23.89
N LYS A 188 -18.00 -0.92 -24.97
CA LYS A 188 -19.02 0.14 -25.07
C LYS A 188 -19.99 0.06 -23.89
N GLY A 189 -20.18 1.19 -23.19
CA GLY A 189 -21.00 1.26 -21.97
C GLY A 189 -20.36 0.62 -20.73
N GLY A 190 -19.07 0.27 -20.79
CA GLY A 190 -18.27 -0.13 -19.64
C GLY A 190 -17.90 1.06 -18.75
N PHE A 191 -17.27 0.75 -17.61
CA PHE A 191 -16.93 1.73 -16.58
C PHE A 191 -15.42 1.82 -16.40
N VAL A 192 -14.92 3.05 -16.28
CA VAL A 192 -13.52 3.34 -15.97
C VAL A 192 -13.48 4.19 -14.70
N ILE A 193 -12.82 3.67 -13.66
CA ILE A 193 -12.72 4.30 -12.35
C ILE A 193 -11.26 4.68 -12.11
N ILE A 194 -10.95 5.97 -12.15
CA ILE A 194 -9.58 6.45 -11.96
C ILE A 194 -9.48 7.46 -10.84
N SER A 195 -8.28 7.60 -10.31
CA SER A 195 -7.85 8.74 -9.52
C SER A 195 -6.44 9.14 -9.92
N VAL A 196 -6.19 10.45 -9.94
CA VAL A 196 -4.92 11.07 -10.26
C VAL A 196 -4.78 12.36 -9.44
N HIS A 197 -3.58 12.91 -9.36
CA HIS A 197 -3.38 14.24 -8.79
C HIS A 197 -3.90 15.34 -9.73
N VAL A 198 -4.86 16.14 -9.24
CA VAL A 198 -5.42 17.30 -9.96
C VAL A 198 -4.74 18.59 -9.49
N HIS A 199 -4.38 19.46 -10.43
CA HIS A 199 -3.79 20.78 -10.18
C HIS A 199 -4.34 21.81 -11.17
N ASN A 200 -3.95 23.08 -11.02
CA ASN A 200 -4.30 24.17 -11.94
C ASN A 200 -3.59 24.07 -13.31
N ASP A 201 -2.49 23.31 -13.38
CA ASP A 201 -1.66 23.15 -14.57
C ASP A 201 -1.21 21.70 -14.68
N ASN A 202 -0.72 21.31 -15.86
CA ASN A 202 -0.13 20.01 -16.11
C ASN A 202 1.36 20.03 -15.74
N PHE A 203 1.75 19.47 -14.60
CA PHE A 203 3.15 19.41 -14.17
C PHE A 203 3.72 17.99 -14.15
N VAL A 204 5.02 17.89 -14.43
CA VAL A 204 5.80 16.67 -14.23
C VAL A 204 6.74 16.87 -13.04
N PHE A 205 6.52 16.10 -11.98
CA PHE A 205 7.48 15.92 -10.89
C PHE A 205 8.27 14.64 -11.19
N PHE A 206 9.36 14.79 -11.95
CA PHE A 206 10.12 13.67 -12.51
C PHE A 206 10.39 12.58 -11.47
N ASN A 207 10.22 11.32 -11.87
CA ASN A 207 10.30 10.11 -11.05
C ASN A 207 9.27 10.00 -9.90
N ALA A 208 8.57 11.06 -9.52
CA ALA A 208 7.55 11.03 -8.48
C ALA A 208 6.15 10.81 -9.07
N HIS A 209 5.62 11.80 -9.80
CA HIS A 209 4.26 11.81 -10.36
C HIS A 209 4.05 12.95 -11.36
N ARG A 210 2.95 12.90 -12.10
CA ARG A 210 2.36 14.04 -12.82
C ARG A 210 1.17 14.60 -12.05
N THR A 211 0.86 15.86 -12.30
CA THR A 211 -0.42 16.46 -11.94
C THR A 211 -1.11 16.93 -13.21
N PHE A 212 -2.44 16.91 -13.21
CA PHE A 212 -3.23 17.23 -14.39
C PHE A 212 -4.26 18.32 -14.09
N THR A 213 -4.54 19.16 -15.07
CA THR A 213 -5.77 19.94 -15.05
C THR A 213 -6.96 19.01 -15.19
N ARG A 214 -8.09 19.42 -14.60
CA ARG A 214 -9.33 18.66 -14.69
C ARG A 214 -9.80 18.47 -16.13
N ASP A 215 -9.68 19.49 -16.96
CA ASP A 215 -10.15 19.44 -18.35
C ASP A 215 -9.26 18.50 -19.17
N TYR A 216 -7.94 18.55 -18.97
CA TYR A 216 -7.01 17.65 -19.65
C TYR A 216 -7.29 16.17 -19.37
N ILE A 217 -7.48 15.80 -18.10
CA ILE A 217 -7.77 14.40 -17.76
C ILE A 217 -9.13 13.95 -18.32
N ILE A 218 -10.16 14.81 -18.31
CA ILE A 218 -11.49 14.47 -18.85
C ILE A 218 -11.44 14.32 -20.36
N GLU A 219 -10.75 15.22 -21.06
CA GLU A 219 -10.62 15.20 -22.53
C GLU A 219 -9.95 13.91 -23.01
N MET A 220 -8.96 13.38 -22.30
CA MET A 220 -8.32 12.11 -22.68
C MET A 220 -9.28 10.90 -22.66
N PHE A 221 -10.35 10.94 -21.86
CA PHE A 221 -11.38 9.90 -21.80
C PHE A 221 -12.61 10.16 -22.69
N SER A 222 -12.62 11.28 -23.41
CA SER A 222 -13.63 11.58 -24.43
C SER A 222 -13.35 10.84 -25.74
#